data_AF-A0A2M8S0Y1-F1
#
_entry.id   AF-A0A2M8S0Y1-F1
#
_cell.length_a   1.000
_cell.length_b   1.000
_cell.length_c   1.000
_cell.angle_alpha   90.00
_cell.angle_beta   90.00
_cell.angle_gamma   90.00
#
_symmetry.space_group_name_H-M   'P 1'
#
loop_
_entity.id
_entity.type
_entity.pdbx_description
1 polymer ?
#
loop_
_entity_poly.entity_id
_entity_poly.type
_entity_poly.pdbx_seq_one_letter_code
_entity_poly.pdbx_strand_id
1 'polypeptide(L)'
;MSIRTKKRKILTALLIGILSFISVLLLSIVVVTYLPGVNLNDWLRENANYWFIWRLVLYAVISILVYQIHIYRPLSRKVIFLIALALLLIEGLNWLYRL
;
A
#
# COMPACT_ATOMS: atom_id res chain seq x y z
N MET A 1 -1.35 -21.99 -21.42
CA MET A 1 -1.58 -20.54 -21.19
C MET A 1 -0.94 -19.76 -22.33
N SER A 2 -1.70 -18.99 -23.10
CA SER A 2 -1.23 -18.36 -24.36
C SER A 2 -0.13 -17.31 -24.13
N ILE A 3 0.84 -17.21 -25.05
CA ILE A 3 1.93 -16.22 -25.04
C ILE A 3 1.37 -14.78 -25.00
N ARG A 4 0.20 -14.53 -25.62
CA ARG A 4 -0.50 -13.24 -25.56
C ARG A 4 -0.90 -12.85 -24.14
N THR A 5 -1.40 -13.80 -23.35
CA THR A 5 -1.81 -13.56 -21.96
C THR A 5 -0.63 -13.24 -21.04
N LYS A 6 0.56 -13.78 -21.29
CA LYS A 6 1.79 -13.44 -20.54
C LYS A 6 2.24 -12.00 -20.85
N LYS A 7 2.30 -11.61 -22.12
CA LYS A 7 2.69 -10.25 -22.53
C LYS A 7 1.76 -9.18 -21.97
N ARG A 8 0.44 -9.41 -22.00
CA ARG A 8 -0.55 -8.48 -21.40
C ARG A 8 -0.31 -8.27 -19.90
N LYS A 9 -0.12 -9.35 -19.12
CA LYS A 9 0.13 -9.24 -17.68
C LYS A 9 1.39 -8.43 -17.33
N ILE A 10 2.46 -8.62 -18.09
CA ILE A 10 3.71 -7.86 -17.91
C ILE A 10 3.47 -6.39 -18.21
N LEU A 11 2.81 -6.08 -19.33
CA LEU A 11 2.49 -4.70 -19.70
C LEU A 11 1.60 -4.01 -18.66
N THR A 12 0.60 -4.71 -18.11
CA THR A 12 -0.26 -4.17 -17.05
C THR A 12 0.53 -3.91 -15.76
N ALA A 13 1.42 -4.83 -15.35
CA ALA A 13 2.26 -4.62 -14.18
C ALA A 13 3.21 -3.42 -14.35
N LEU A 14 3.77 -3.26 -15.55
CA LEU A 14 4.66 -2.14 -15.91
C LEU A 14 3.90 -0.81 -15.89
N LEU A 15 2.68 -0.79 -16.45
CA LEU A 15 1.78 0.36 -16.36
C LEU A 15 1.43 0.73 -14.92
N ILE A 16 1.09 -0.24 -14.08
CA ILE A 16 0.80 -0.01 -12.65
C ILE A 16 2.03 0.56 -11.94
N GLY A 17 3.23 0.03 -12.22
CA GLY A 17 4.48 0.54 -11.65
C GLY A 17 4.82 1.96 -12.09
N ILE A 18 4.59 2.30 -13.36
CA ILE A 18 4.78 3.67 -13.86
C ILE A 18 3.74 4.61 -13.24
N LEU A 19 2.48 4.19 -13.16
CA LEU A 19 1.42 5.01 -12.57
C LEU A 19 1.69 5.28 -11.08
N SER A 20 2.14 4.27 -10.34
CA SER A 20 2.47 4.44 -8.91
C SER A 20 3.67 5.38 -8.74
N PHE A 21 4.71 5.23 -9.57
CA PHE A 21 5.87 6.11 -9.55
C PHE A 21 5.50 7.57 -9.83
N ILE A 22 4.71 7.82 -10.88
CA ILE A 22 4.22 9.17 -11.21
C ILE A 22 3.35 9.72 -10.07
N SER A 23 2.50 8.89 -9.47
CA SER A 23 1.64 9.31 -8.35
C SER A 23 2.46 9.76 -7.14
N VAL A 24 3.53 9.03 -6.80
CA VAL A 24 4.45 9.41 -5.72
C VAL A 24 5.17 10.72 -6.05
N LEU A 25 5.64 10.89 -7.29
CA LEU A 25 6.30 12.12 -7.74
C LEU A 25 5.39 13.35 -7.63
N LEU A 26 4.14 13.22 -8.09
CA LEU A 26 3.15 14.29 -8.01
C LEU A 26 2.78 14.62 -6.55
N LEU A 27 2.61 13.60 -5.71
CA LEU A 27 2.39 13.79 -4.26
C LEU A 27 3.53 14.55 -3.62
N SER A 28 4.78 14.20 -3.93
CA SER A 28 5.95 14.93 -3.44
C SER A 28 5.97 16.40 -3.87
N ILE A 29 5.62 16.69 -5.13
CA ILE A 29 5.53 18.07 -5.63
C ILE A 29 4.44 18.84 -4.88
N VAL A 30 3.26 18.25 -4.69
CA VAL A 30 2.16 18.87 -3.94
C VAL A 30 2.59 19.17 -2.51
N VAL A 31 3.25 18.23 -1.84
CA VAL A 31 3.76 18.44 -0.47
C VAL A 31 4.75 19.58 -0.42
N VAL A 32 5.74 19.63 -1.32
CA VAL A 32 6.75 20.71 -1.34
C VAL A 32 6.13 22.08 -1.66
N THR A 33 5.14 22.11 -2.55
CA THR A 33 4.56 23.36 -3.07
C THR A 33 3.50 23.94 -2.14
N TYR A 34 2.65 23.11 -1.54
CA TYR A 34 1.51 23.55 -0.73
C TYR A 34 1.77 23.48 0.79
N LEU A 35 2.86 22.84 1.23
CA LEU A 35 3.29 22.83 2.63
C LEU A 35 4.70 23.46 2.81
N PRO A 36 4.98 24.66 2.25
CA PRO A 36 6.28 25.29 2.41
C PRO A 36 6.51 25.68 3.88
N GLY A 37 7.64 25.27 4.45
CA GLY A 37 8.01 25.59 5.84
C GLY A 37 7.32 24.73 6.91
N VAL A 38 6.43 23.80 6.53
CA VAL A 38 5.90 22.81 7.45
C VAL A 38 6.98 21.78 7.74
N ASN A 39 7.32 21.61 9.02
CA ASN A 39 8.15 20.49 9.43
C ASN A 39 7.34 19.20 9.23
N LEU A 40 7.62 18.50 8.14
CA LEU A 40 6.91 17.28 7.77
C LEU A 40 6.98 16.22 8.87
N ASN A 41 8.07 16.19 9.66
CA ASN A 41 8.15 15.29 10.81
C ASN A 41 7.12 15.64 11.88
N ASP A 42 6.98 16.92 12.22
CA ASP A 42 6.01 17.36 13.23
C ASP A 42 4.58 17.16 12.72
N TRP A 43 4.31 17.49 11.46
CA TRP A 43 3.02 17.28 10.83
C TRP A 43 2.64 15.79 10.74
N LEU A 44 3.59 14.91 10.41
CA LEU A 44 3.38 13.46 10.39
C LEU A 44 3.16 12.91 11.80
N ARG A 45 3.82 13.48 12.81
CA ARG A 45 3.68 13.10 14.22
C ARG A 45 2.33 13.53 14.77
N GLU A 46 1.86 14.72 14.41
CA GLU A 46 0.56 15.26 14.80
C GLU A 46 -0.59 14.50 14.11
N ASN A 47 -0.42 14.19 12.81
CA ASN A 47 -1.41 13.43 12.04
C ASN A 47 -1.23 11.91 12.12
N ALA A 48 -0.34 11.43 12.99
CA ALA A 48 0.04 10.03 13.04
C ALA A 48 -1.21 9.16 13.29
N ASN A 49 -2.08 9.56 14.20
CA ASN A 49 -3.30 8.80 14.50
C ASN A 49 -4.26 8.72 13.30
N TYR A 50 -4.41 9.80 12.52
CA TYR A 50 -5.20 9.77 11.29
C TYR A 50 -4.59 8.82 10.25
N TRP A 51 -3.26 8.84 10.10
CA TRP A 51 -2.56 7.91 9.23
C TRP A 51 -2.69 6.45 9.67
N PHE A 52 -2.75 6.20 10.98
CA PHE A 52 -3.00 4.85 11.52
C PHE A 52 -4.42 4.38 11.18
N ILE A 53 -5.43 5.22 11.41
CA ILE A 53 -6.83 4.92 11.05
C ILE A 53 -6.93 4.64 9.54
N TRP A 54 -6.30 5.47 8.71
CA TRP A 54 -6.28 5.27 7.26
C TRP A 54 -5.67 3.91 6.86
N ARG A 55 -4.56 3.50 7.50
CA ARG A 55 -3.97 2.19 7.25
C ARG A 55 -4.87 1.03 7.68
N LEU A 56 -5.58 1.15 8.81
CA LEU A 56 -6.58 0.15 9.21
C LEU A 56 -7.68 -0.01 8.16
N VAL A 57 -8.16 1.10 7.58
CA VAL A 57 -9.14 1.06 6.47
C VAL A 57 -8.54 0.33 5.26
N LEU A 58 -7.31 0.63 4.87
CA LEU A 58 -6.63 -0.07 3.77
C LEU A 58 -6.48 -1.57 4.06
N TYR A 59 -6.16 -1.96 5.30
CA TYR A 59 -6.05 -3.37 5.68
C TYR A 59 -7.39 -4.09 5.64
N ALA A 60 -8.48 -3.41 6.00
CA ALA A 60 -9.83 -3.95 5.83
C ALA A 60 -10.15 -4.17 4.35
N VAL A 61 -9.85 -3.21 3.49
CA VAL A 61 -10.02 -3.34 2.02
C VAL A 61 -9.20 -4.51 1.46
N ILE A 62 -7.92 -4.62 1.84
CA ILE A 62 -7.06 -5.73 1.42
C ILE A 62 -7.65 -7.06 1.88
N SER A 63 -8.14 -7.14 3.12
CA SER A 63 -8.75 -8.36 3.67
C SER A 63 -10.01 -8.75 2.89
N ILE A 64 -10.86 -7.79 2.53
CA ILE A 64 -12.05 -8.01 1.69
C ILE A 64 -11.65 -8.52 0.30
N LEU A 65 -10.64 -7.89 -0.32
CA LEU A 65 -10.15 -8.33 -1.64
C LEU A 65 -9.56 -9.74 -1.58
N VAL A 66 -8.76 -10.05 -0.55
CA VAL A 66 -8.21 -11.40 -0.34
C VAL A 66 -9.33 -12.41 -0.15
N TYR A 67 -10.35 -12.07 0.62
CA TYR A 67 -11.53 -12.92 0.84
C TYR A 67 -12.30 -13.16 -0.46
N GLN A 68 -12.60 -12.12 -1.23
CA GLN A 68 -13.25 -12.26 -2.54
C GLN A 68 -12.42 -13.12 -3.49
N ILE A 69 -11.11 -12.89 -3.59
CA ILE A 69 -10.21 -13.70 -4.41
C ILE A 69 -10.24 -15.16 -3.94
N HIS A 70 -10.20 -15.41 -2.63
CA HIS A 70 -10.23 -16.75 -2.06
C HIS A 70 -11.52 -17.51 -2.42
N ILE A 71 -12.67 -16.82 -2.48
CA ILE A 71 -13.94 -17.39 -2.94
C ILE A 71 -13.85 -17.86 -4.40
N TYR A 72 -13.35 -17.02 -5.30
CA TYR A 72 -13.27 -17.37 -6.73
C TYR A 72 -12.12 -18.33 -7.05
N ARG A 73 -11.04 -18.28 -6.27
CA ARG A 73 -9.86 -19.13 -6.43
C ARG A 73 -9.24 -19.38 -5.05
N PRO A 74 -9.26 -20.63 -4.54
CA PRO A 74 -8.73 -20.92 -3.22
C PRO A 74 -7.24 -20.54 -3.15
N LEU A 75 -6.96 -19.51 -2.35
CA LEU A 75 -5.60 -19.10 -2.01
C LEU A 75 -5.01 -20.06 -0.97
N SER A 76 -3.74 -20.41 -1.13
CA SER A 76 -3.03 -21.20 -0.13
C SER A 76 -3.00 -20.46 1.20
N ARG A 77 -3.23 -21.18 2.31
CA ARG A 77 -3.12 -20.63 3.67
C ARG A 77 -1.77 -19.95 3.93
N LYS A 78 -0.70 -20.42 3.28
CA LYS A 78 0.63 -19.80 3.34
C LYS A 78 0.63 -18.37 2.80
N VAL A 79 -0.11 -18.11 1.71
CA VAL A 79 -0.20 -16.77 1.10
C VAL A 79 -0.99 -15.83 2.01
N ILE A 80 -2.10 -16.30 2.57
CA ILE A 80 -2.91 -15.51 3.52
C ILE A 80 -2.07 -15.16 4.75
N PHE A 81 -1.32 -16.13 5.28
CA PHE A 81 -0.40 -15.92 6.40
C PHE A 81 0.70 -14.92 6.07
N LEU A 82 1.34 -15.01 4.89
CA LEU A 82 2.36 -14.05 4.45
C LEU A 82 1.81 -12.63 4.33
N ILE A 83 0.57 -12.47 3.83
CA ILE A 83 -0.08 -11.17 3.76
C ILE A 83 -0.29 -10.62 5.17
N ALA A 84 -0.86 -11.42 6.08
CA ALA A 84 -1.07 -10.99 7.47
C ALA A 84 0.26 -10.64 8.18
N LEU A 85 1.30 -11.44 7.98
CA LEU A 85 2.63 -11.19 8.52
C LEU A 85 3.25 -9.90 7.98
N ALA A 86 3.09 -9.62 6.69
CA ALA A 86 3.56 -8.38 6.09
C ALA A 86 2.85 -7.15 6.69
N LEU A 87 1.52 -7.22 6.89
CA LEU A 87 0.77 -6.14 7.54
C LEU A 87 1.25 -5.91 8.98
N LEU A 88 1.46 -6.98 9.74
CA LEU A 88 1.97 -6.89 11.12
C LEU A 88 3.39 -6.32 11.18
N LEU A 89 4.28 -6.73 10.28
CA LEU A 89 5.65 -6.19 10.21
C LEU A 89 5.64 -4.70 9.89
N ILE A 90 4.81 -4.28 8.93
CA ILE A 90 4.68 -2.86 8.55
C ILE A 90 4.20 -2.03 9.75
N GLU A 91 3.18 -2.48 10.48
CA GLU A 91 2.71 -1.74 11.67
C GLU A 91 3.70 -1.81 12.83
N GLY A 92 4.39 -2.93 13.03
CA GLY A 92 5.45 -3.05 14.04
C GLY A 92 6.59 -2.07 13.80
N LEU A 93 7.04 -1.95 12.55
CA LEU A 93 8.02 -0.93 12.14
C LEU A 93 7.49 0.49 12.35
N ASN A 94 6.21 0.74 12.04
CA ASN A 94 5.60 2.06 12.21
C ASN A 94 5.46 2.46 13.69
N TRP A 95 5.19 1.48 14.55
CA TRP A 95 5.18 1.66 16.01
C TRP A 95 6.58 1.95 16.54
N LEU A 96 7.59 1.20 16.08
CA LEU A 96 9.00 1.46 16.41
C LEU A 96 9.46 2.85 15.97
N TYR A 97 8.99 3.34 14.82
CA TYR A 97 9.29 4.69 14.33
C TYR A 97 8.60 5.82 15.11
N ARG A 98 7.61 5.50 15.96
CA ARG A 98 6.93 6.47 16.83
C ARG A 98 7.49 6.55 18.24
N LEU A 99 8.22 5.51 18.68
CA LEU A 99 8.98 5.49 19.93
C LEU A 99 10.20 6.41 19.82
#